data_AF-A0A0R1UB21-F1
#
_entry.id   AF-A0A0R1UB21-F1
#
_cell.length_a   1.000
_cell.length_b   1.000
_cell.length_c   1.000
_cell.angle_alpha   90.00
_cell.angle_beta   90.00
_cell.angle_gamma   90.00
#
_symmetry.space_group_name_H-M   'P 1'
#
loop_
_entity.id
_entity.type
_entity.pdbx_description
1 polymer ?
#
loop_
_entity_poly.entity_id
_entity_poly.type
_entity_poly.pdbx_seq_one_letter_code
_entity_poly.pdbx_strand_id
1 'polypeptide(L)'
;MSNFILQSAKKKILLTNNNILKLRTIVTIAYFKDDLSSLDSTIQKELKKEFDEGKNWINRPDILKLFANTMPIWLPEELDFFIGRLLSVVKKNNNLSELMLERYFRIFGNYLVTCYTQKNTGNHVNEVINYMLNEPASFHLMIYKIHTSYMKALFDGDISKAKNIKKSLGEYGYKETIANWSL
;
A
#
# COMPACT_ATOMS: atom_id res chain seq x y z
N MET A 1 -21.36 -11.28 -5.17
CA MET A 1 -20.21 -11.02 -6.07
C MET A 1 -18.86 -11.47 -5.46
N SER A 2 -18.64 -11.35 -4.14
CA SER A 2 -17.37 -11.73 -3.47
C SER A 2 -17.00 -13.22 -3.56
N ASN A 3 -17.98 -14.13 -3.50
CA ASN A 3 -17.73 -15.57 -3.39
C ASN A 3 -17.14 -16.19 -4.68
N PHE A 4 -17.55 -15.71 -5.85
CA PHE A 4 -17.04 -16.16 -7.16
C PHE A 4 -15.58 -15.72 -7.36
N ILE A 5 -15.24 -14.49 -6.97
CA ILE A 5 -13.87 -13.96 -7.03
C ILE A 5 -12.95 -14.78 -6.13
N LEU A 6 -13.37 -15.09 -4.89
CA LEU A 6 -12.59 -15.94 -3.98
C LEU A 6 -12.36 -17.36 -4.53
N GLN A 7 -13.37 -17.99 -5.11
CA GLN A 7 -13.21 -19.33 -5.69
C GLN A 7 -12.24 -19.33 -6.90
N SER A 8 -12.34 -18.33 -7.78
CA SER A 8 -11.41 -18.19 -8.92
C SER A 8 -9.96 -17.94 -8.47
N ALA A 9 -9.77 -17.14 -7.40
CA ALA A 9 -8.46 -16.86 -6.82
C ALA A 9 -7.83 -18.12 -6.21
N LYS A 10 -8.60 -18.92 -5.47
CA LYS A 10 -8.17 -20.21 -4.93
C LYS A 10 -7.77 -21.20 -6.02
N LYS A 11 -8.55 -21.28 -7.11
CA LYS A 11 -8.23 -22.14 -8.26
C LYS A 11 -6.92 -21.71 -8.96
N LYS A 12 -6.67 -20.40 -9.07
CA LYS A 12 -5.40 -19.86 -9.61
C LYS A 12 -4.19 -20.16 -8.72
N ILE A 13 -4.34 -20.16 -7.39
CA ILE A 13 -3.26 -20.55 -6.47
C ILE A 13 -2.82 -22.00 -6.71
N LEU A 14 -3.77 -22.93 -6.87
CA LEU A 14 -3.48 -24.35 -7.06
C LEU A 14 -2.72 -24.66 -8.36
N LEU A 15 -2.74 -23.73 -9.33
CA LEU A 15 -2.19 -23.94 -10.67
C LEU A 15 -0.92 -23.12 -10.94
N THR A 16 -0.46 -22.28 -10.01
CA THR A 16 0.68 -21.39 -10.24
C THR A 16 1.94 -21.87 -9.52
N ASN A 17 3.04 -21.97 -10.27
CA ASN A 17 4.39 -22.17 -9.71
C ASN A 17 5.04 -20.83 -9.29
N ASN A 18 4.34 -19.71 -9.44
CA ASN A 18 4.86 -18.39 -9.07
C ASN A 18 4.59 -18.12 -7.57
N ASN A 19 5.63 -18.22 -6.76
CA ASN A 19 5.53 -18.07 -5.30
C ASN A 19 5.01 -16.68 -4.89
N ILE A 20 5.47 -15.61 -5.57
CA ILE A 20 5.00 -14.24 -5.33
C ILE A 20 3.49 -14.12 -5.55
N LEU A 21 2.97 -14.69 -6.65
CA LEU A 21 1.54 -14.66 -6.94
C LEU A 21 0.74 -15.47 -5.91
N LYS A 22 1.27 -16.62 -5.50
CA LYS A 22 0.67 -17.47 -4.45
C LYS A 22 0.56 -16.70 -3.13
N LEU A 23 1.66 -16.14 -2.65
CA LEU A 23 1.72 -15.36 -1.40
C LEU A 23 0.75 -14.17 -1.44
N ARG A 24 0.77 -13.37 -2.52
CA ARG A 24 -0.16 -12.24 -2.69
C ARG A 24 -1.61 -12.67 -2.60
N THR A 25 -1.94 -13.80 -3.23
CA THR A 25 -3.33 -14.27 -3.26
C THR A 25 -3.77 -14.79 -1.90
N ILE A 26 -2.92 -15.53 -1.19
CA ILE A 26 -3.19 -16.03 0.17
C ILE A 26 -3.49 -14.86 1.11
N VAL A 27 -2.60 -13.86 1.15
CA VAL A 27 -2.76 -12.71 2.05
C VAL A 27 -3.97 -11.86 1.68
N THR A 28 -4.21 -11.64 0.38
CA THR A 28 -5.39 -10.90 -0.09
C THR A 28 -6.70 -11.61 0.29
N ILE A 29 -6.76 -12.95 0.18
CA ILE A 29 -7.92 -13.73 0.59
C ILE A 29 -8.16 -13.61 2.10
N ALA A 30 -7.10 -13.72 2.90
CA ALA A 30 -7.19 -13.58 4.35
C ALA A 30 -7.65 -12.17 4.76
N TYR A 31 -7.13 -11.13 4.11
CA TYR A 31 -7.56 -9.74 4.32
C TYR A 31 -9.05 -9.55 4.07
N PHE A 32 -9.58 -10.05 2.94
CA PHE A 32 -11.01 -9.94 2.63
C PHE A 32 -11.93 -10.75 3.53
N LYS A 33 -11.38 -11.71 4.26
CA LYS A 33 -12.11 -12.54 5.21
C LYS A 33 -12.01 -12.04 6.65
N ASP A 34 -11.28 -10.95 6.88
CA ASP A 34 -10.90 -10.49 8.22
C ASP A 34 -10.21 -11.59 9.04
N ASP A 35 -9.37 -12.39 8.36
CA ASP A 35 -8.78 -13.62 8.89
C ASP A 35 -7.24 -13.59 8.74
N LEU A 36 -6.65 -12.40 8.83
CA LEU A 36 -5.19 -12.23 8.74
C LEU A 36 -4.45 -12.94 9.88
N SER A 37 -5.08 -13.07 11.04
CA SER A 37 -4.51 -13.73 12.22
C SER A 37 -4.38 -15.24 12.06
N SER A 38 -5.08 -15.88 11.11
CA SER A 38 -4.94 -17.31 10.82
C SER A 38 -3.78 -17.65 9.90
N LEU A 39 -3.09 -16.64 9.35
CA LEU A 39 -1.91 -16.86 8.52
C LEU A 39 -0.77 -17.42 9.37
N ASP A 40 -0.40 -18.68 9.10
CA ASP A 40 0.70 -19.34 9.79
C ASP A 40 2.05 -18.62 9.56
N SER A 41 2.92 -18.71 10.57
CA SER A 41 4.32 -18.28 10.59
C SER A 41 5.12 -18.70 9.35
N THR A 42 4.76 -19.80 8.68
CA THR A 42 5.35 -20.24 7.41
C THR A 42 5.18 -19.18 6.31
N ILE A 43 4.01 -18.54 6.20
CA ILE A 43 3.76 -17.49 5.21
C ILE A 43 4.63 -16.26 5.47
N GLN A 44 4.79 -15.87 6.73
CA GLN A 44 5.70 -14.76 7.08
C GLN A 44 7.16 -15.09 6.74
N LYS A 45 7.61 -16.32 6.98
CA LYS A 45 8.97 -16.76 6.62
C LYS A 45 9.19 -16.75 5.10
N GLU A 46 8.23 -17.26 4.33
CA GLU A 46 8.29 -17.24 2.87
C GLU A 46 8.31 -15.80 2.33
N LEU A 47 7.52 -14.89 2.92
CA LEU A 47 7.55 -13.47 2.56
C LEU A 47 8.93 -12.88 2.82
N LYS A 48 9.48 -13.02 4.03
CA LYS A 48 10.80 -12.48 4.39
C LYS A 48 11.88 -12.94 3.42
N LYS A 49 11.86 -14.21 3.02
CA LYS A 49 12.79 -14.76 2.03
C LYS A 49 12.77 -13.99 0.70
N GLU A 50 11.59 -13.60 0.20
CA GLU A 50 11.47 -12.82 -1.05
C GLU A 50 12.04 -11.39 -0.91
N PHE A 51 12.10 -10.82 0.31
CA PHE A 51 12.67 -9.49 0.58
C PHE A 51 14.14 -9.53 0.99
N ASP A 52 14.64 -10.68 1.46
CA ASP A 52 16.04 -10.89 1.87
C ASP A 52 17.00 -11.09 0.68
N GLU A 53 16.51 -11.26 -0.56
CA GLU A 53 17.30 -11.45 -1.80
C GLU A 53 18.15 -10.23 -2.24
N GLY A 54 18.54 -9.36 -1.31
CA GLY A 54 19.45 -8.25 -1.57
C GLY A 54 18.74 -6.99 -2.06
N LYS A 55 19.48 -5.89 -2.08
CA LYS A 55 19.02 -4.50 -2.16
C LYS A 55 18.16 -4.13 -3.39
N ASN A 56 17.88 -5.06 -4.29
CA ASN A 56 17.20 -4.82 -5.58
C ASN A 56 15.68 -4.98 -5.55
N TRP A 57 15.06 -5.42 -4.44
CA TRP A 57 13.60 -5.59 -4.39
C TRP A 57 12.82 -4.31 -4.72
N ILE A 58 13.41 -3.15 -4.41
CA ILE A 58 12.82 -1.82 -4.66
C ILE A 58 12.61 -1.55 -6.15
N ASN A 59 13.41 -2.16 -7.03
CA ASN A 59 13.28 -1.98 -8.48
C ASN A 59 12.49 -3.13 -9.15
N ARG A 60 12.04 -4.12 -8.38
CA ARG A 60 11.36 -5.33 -8.87
C ARG A 60 9.84 -5.17 -8.78
N PRO A 61 9.12 -4.98 -9.91
CA PRO A 61 7.69 -4.65 -9.88
C PRO A 61 6.80 -5.72 -9.24
N ASP A 62 7.18 -6.98 -9.36
CA ASP A 62 6.57 -8.16 -8.75
C ASP A 62 6.69 -8.10 -7.22
N ILE A 63 7.87 -7.78 -6.69
CA ILE A 63 8.12 -7.68 -5.25
C ILE A 63 7.49 -6.42 -4.64
N LEU A 64 7.49 -5.29 -5.36
CA LEU A 64 6.75 -4.09 -4.96
C LEU A 64 5.25 -4.36 -4.81
N LYS A 65 4.68 -5.13 -5.74
CA LYS A 65 3.27 -5.56 -5.66
C LYS A 65 3.03 -6.54 -4.51
N LEU A 66 3.98 -7.43 -4.23
CA LEU A 66 3.94 -8.30 -3.05
C LEU A 66 3.88 -7.45 -1.78
N PHE A 67 4.81 -6.51 -1.62
CA PHE A 67 4.89 -5.63 -0.47
C PHE A 67 3.59 -4.85 -0.25
N ALA A 68 3.08 -4.19 -1.30
CA ALA A 68 1.84 -3.43 -1.23
C ALA A 68 0.62 -4.27 -0.80
N ASN A 69 0.60 -5.57 -1.12
CA ASN A 69 -0.48 -6.48 -0.76
C ASN A 69 -0.30 -7.12 0.62
N THR A 70 0.90 -7.09 1.19
CA THR A 70 1.20 -7.73 2.47
C THR A 70 1.44 -6.75 3.62
N MET A 71 1.39 -5.43 3.38
CA MET A 71 1.52 -4.42 4.45
C MET A 71 0.76 -4.72 5.76
N PRO A 72 -0.52 -5.17 5.73
CA PRO A 72 -1.28 -5.39 6.96
C PRO A 72 -0.75 -6.52 7.87
N ILE A 73 0.12 -7.40 7.38
CA ILE A 73 0.62 -8.57 8.12
C ILE A 73 2.06 -8.43 8.60
N TRP A 74 2.74 -7.34 8.23
CA TRP A 74 4.07 -7.03 8.75
C TRP A 74 3.99 -6.49 10.16
N LEU A 75 5.00 -6.79 10.97
CA LEU A 75 5.18 -6.08 12.22
C LEU A 75 5.46 -4.59 11.93
N PRO A 76 4.99 -3.66 12.78
CA PRO A 76 5.15 -2.24 12.50
C PRO A 76 6.61 -1.82 12.28
N GLU A 77 7.56 -2.37 13.04
CA GLU A 77 8.98 -2.05 12.94
C GLU A 77 9.57 -2.54 11.61
N GLU A 78 9.12 -3.70 11.13
CA GLU A 78 9.55 -4.25 9.84
C GLU A 78 8.99 -3.45 8.68
N LEU A 79 7.71 -3.09 8.75
CA LEU A 79 7.06 -2.24 7.77
C LEU A 79 7.76 -0.88 7.68
N ASP A 80 8.04 -0.26 8.83
CA ASP A 80 8.72 1.02 8.92
C ASP A 80 10.15 0.95 8.34
N PHE A 81 10.89 -0.12 8.67
CA PHE A 81 12.21 -0.39 8.08
C PHE A 81 12.17 -0.47 6.54
N PHE A 82 11.22 -1.22 5.96
CA PHE A 82 11.10 -1.34 4.50
C PHE A 82 10.71 -0.02 3.85
N ILE A 83 9.85 0.76 4.49
CA ILE A 83 9.43 2.08 3.99
C ILE A 83 10.58 3.09 4.05
N GLY A 84 11.35 3.12 5.13
CA GLY A 84 12.55 3.95 5.24
C GLY A 84 13.57 3.65 4.14
N ARG A 85 13.81 2.35 3.87
CA ARG A 85 14.67 1.93 2.75
C ARG A 85 14.13 2.39 1.40
N LEU A 86 12.84 2.20 1.14
CA LEU A 86 12.21 2.62 -0.11
C LEU A 86 12.32 4.14 -0.29
N LEU A 87 11.96 4.92 0.73
CA LEU A 87 12.09 6.39 0.74
C LEU A 87 13.52 6.84 0.40
N SER A 88 14.53 6.21 1.01
CA SER A 88 15.93 6.56 0.78
C SER A 88 16.37 6.36 -0.68
N VAL A 89 15.78 5.38 -1.37
CA VAL A 89 16.08 5.08 -2.78
C VAL A 89 15.35 6.03 -3.71
N VAL A 90 14.05 6.24 -3.49
CA VAL A 90 13.25 7.08 -4.41
C VAL A 90 13.70 8.54 -4.36
N LYS A 91 14.08 9.06 -3.18
CA LYS A 91 14.58 10.43 -3.04
C LYS A 91 15.92 10.69 -3.73
N LYS A 92 16.71 9.64 -3.99
CA LYS A 92 18.01 9.74 -4.66
C LYS A 92 17.91 9.48 -6.17
N ASN A 93 16.77 9.00 -6.66
CA ASN A 93 16.62 8.59 -8.04
C ASN A 93 15.82 9.63 -8.82
N ASN A 94 16.54 10.48 -9.56
CA ASN A 94 15.94 11.55 -10.35
C ASN A 94 15.38 11.07 -11.71
N ASN A 95 15.58 9.79 -12.07
CA ASN A 95 15.24 9.23 -13.38
C ASN A 95 14.20 8.11 -13.26
N LEU A 96 13.24 8.25 -12.35
CA LEU A 96 12.15 7.29 -12.21
C LEU A 96 11.18 7.40 -13.38
N SER A 97 10.86 6.27 -14.00
CA SER A 97 9.75 6.22 -14.93
C SER A 97 8.44 6.47 -14.19
N GLU A 98 7.47 7.06 -14.88
CA GLU A 98 6.16 7.36 -14.32
C GLU A 98 5.47 6.10 -13.75
N LEU A 99 5.61 4.96 -14.43
CA LEU A 99 5.09 3.68 -13.97
C LEU A 99 5.74 3.18 -12.67
N MET A 100 7.02 3.51 -12.43
CA MET A 100 7.69 3.18 -11.17
C MET A 100 7.25 4.15 -10.07
N LEU A 101 7.15 5.45 -10.38
CA LEU A 101 6.66 6.46 -9.45
C LEU A 101 5.24 6.12 -8.96
N GLU A 102 4.35 5.70 -9.86
CA GLU A 102 3.01 5.25 -9.51
C GLU A 102 3.02 4.09 -8.51
N ARG A 103 3.89 3.09 -8.72
CA ARG A 103 4.02 1.95 -7.81
C ARG A 103 4.48 2.38 -6.43
N TYR A 104 5.42 3.31 -6.35
CA TYR A 104 5.88 3.86 -5.08
C TYR A 104 4.80 4.69 -4.39
N PHE A 105 4.09 5.54 -5.12
CA PHE A 105 2.96 6.30 -4.58
C PHE A 105 1.86 5.40 -4.03
N ARG A 106 1.56 4.28 -4.70
CA ARG A 106 0.63 3.27 -4.20
C ARG A 106 1.11 2.62 -2.90
N ILE A 107 2.38 2.24 -2.83
CA ILE A 107 2.99 1.66 -1.62
C ILE A 107 2.91 2.66 -0.46
N PHE A 108 3.33 3.89 -0.70
CA PHE A 108 3.29 4.95 0.30
C PHE A 108 1.86 5.25 0.76
N GLY A 109 0.90 5.35 -0.16
CA GLY A 109 -0.51 5.49 0.18
C GLY A 109 -1.03 4.35 1.06
N ASN A 110 -0.68 3.10 0.74
CA ASN A 110 -1.06 1.94 1.55
C ASN A 110 -0.40 1.97 2.94
N TYR A 111 0.85 2.40 3.05
CA TYR A 111 1.54 2.56 4.34
C TYR A 111 0.84 3.59 5.23
N LEU A 112 0.47 4.76 4.68
CA LEU A 112 -0.27 5.78 5.42
C LEU A 112 -1.60 5.23 5.98
N VAL A 113 -2.37 4.52 5.14
CA VAL A 113 -3.63 3.90 5.57
C VAL A 113 -3.39 2.83 6.65
N THR A 114 -2.33 2.02 6.50
CA THR A 114 -1.98 0.97 7.46
C THR A 114 -1.64 1.57 8.82
N CYS A 115 -0.75 2.57 8.86
CA CYS A 115 -0.38 3.29 10.08
C CYS A 115 -1.60 3.92 10.77
N TYR A 116 -2.46 4.60 10.00
CA TYR A 116 -3.66 5.23 10.54
C TYR A 116 -4.62 4.19 11.14
N THR A 117 -4.89 3.11 10.40
CA THR A 117 -5.83 2.06 10.82
C THR A 117 -5.34 1.31 12.06
N GLN A 118 -4.04 1.02 12.14
CA GLN A 118 -3.44 0.34 13.29
C GLN A 118 -3.23 1.25 14.50
N LYS A 119 -3.59 2.55 14.40
CA LYS A 119 -3.30 3.58 15.41
C LYS A 119 -1.83 3.61 15.80
N ASN A 120 -0.95 3.33 14.84
CA ASN A 120 0.49 3.34 15.01
C ASN A 120 1.10 4.37 14.06
N THR A 121 1.70 5.41 14.64
CA THR A 121 2.40 6.44 13.88
C THR A 121 3.81 5.93 13.57
N GLY A 122 3.96 5.23 12.44
CA GLY A 122 5.27 4.81 11.95
C GLY A 122 6.22 6.01 11.80
N ASN A 123 7.53 5.79 11.97
CA ASN A 123 8.50 6.88 12.05
C ASN A 123 8.60 7.67 10.73
N HIS A 124 8.21 7.06 9.61
CA HIS A 124 8.31 7.67 8.28
C HIS A 124 7.01 8.32 7.77
N VAL A 125 5.91 8.35 8.55
CA VAL A 125 4.61 8.92 8.09
C VAL A 125 4.75 10.34 7.54
N ASN A 126 5.37 11.24 8.30
CA ASN A 126 5.54 12.64 7.87
C ASN A 126 6.47 12.77 6.67
N GLU A 127 7.51 11.94 6.61
CA GLU A 127 8.47 11.93 5.52
C GLU A 127 7.84 11.45 4.20
N VAL A 128 6.99 10.41 4.28
CA VAL A 128 6.18 9.91 3.16
C VAL A 128 5.21 10.98 2.66
N ILE A 129 4.47 11.61 3.56
CA ILE A 129 3.52 12.68 3.21
C ILE A 129 4.24 13.81 2.49
N ASN A 130 5.36 14.27 3.06
CA ASN A 130 6.14 15.36 2.47
C ASN A 130 6.70 14.98 1.10
N TYR A 131 7.19 13.75 0.93
CA TYR A 131 7.66 13.29 -0.37
C TYR A 131 6.54 13.28 -1.41
N MET A 132 5.42 12.60 -1.13
CA MET A 132 4.31 12.45 -2.08
C MET A 132 3.67 13.78 -2.49
N LEU A 133 3.57 14.76 -1.58
CA LEU A 133 3.00 16.07 -1.91
C LEU A 133 3.94 16.93 -2.78
N ASN A 134 5.26 16.85 -2.56
CA ASN A 134 6.24 17.71 -3.20
C ASN A 134 6.86 17.12 -4.46
N GLU A 135 6.86 15.80 -4.63
CA GLU A 135 7.41 15.14 -5.82
C GLU A 135 6.68 15.63 -7.10
N PRO A 136 7.40 16.11 -8.13
CA PRO A 136 6.80 16.45 -9.42
C PRO A 136 6.07 15.25 -10.01
N ALA A 137 4.82 15.43 -10.42
CA ALA A 137 4.00 14.34 -10.91
C ALA A 137 3.09 14.84 -12.03
N SER A 138 2.82 13.97 -13.00
CA SER A 138 1.84 14.24 -14.05
C SER A 138 0.42 14.30 -13.48
N PHE A 139 -0.53 14.78 -14.28
CA PHE A 139 -1.95 14.77 -13.91
C PHE A 139 -2.48 13.37 -13.60
N HIS A 140 -1.97 12.33 -14.28
CA HIS A 140 -2.35 10.94 -14.04
C HIS A 140 -2.09 10.51 -12.57
N LEU A 141 -1.09 11.09 -11.91
CA LEU A 141 -0.75 10.79 -10.53
C LEU A 141 -1.44 11.69 -9.49
N MET A 142 -2.30 12.62 -9.93
CA MET A 142 -2.98 13.59 -9.07
C MET A 142 -3.78 12.91 -7.94
N ILE A 143 -4.42 11.77 -8.22
CA ILE A 143 -5.23 11.06 -7.22
C ILE A 143 -4.41 10.63 -6.00
N TYR A 144 -3.15 10.25 -6.19
CA TYR A 144 -2.25 9.88 -5.10
C TYR A 144 -1.91 11.08 -4.22
N LYS A 145 -1.76 12.28 -4.80
CA LYS A 145 -1.56 13.53 -4.05
C LYS A 145 -2.80 13.96 -3.27
N ILE A 146 -3.98 13.80 -3.86
CA ILE A 146 -5.26 14.09 -3.18
C ILE A 146 -5.42 13.12 -1.99
N HIS A 147 -5.19 11.82 -2.22
CA HIS A 147 -5.23 10.82 -1.15
C HIS A 147 -4.22 11.13 -0.04
N THR A 148 -2.99 11.55 -0.38
CA THR A 148 -1.99 11.96 0.61
C THR A 148 -2.44 13.17 1.42
N SER A 149 -3.03 14.17 0.76
CA SER A 149 -3.57 15.36 1.43
C SER A 149 -4.70 15.01 2.40
N TYR A 150 -5.53 14.05 2.02
CA TYR A 150 -6.59 13.50 2.86
C TYR A 150 -6.00 12.75 4.07
N MET A 151 -5.04 11.86 3.86
CA MET A 151 -4.37 11.15 4.95
C MET A 151 -3.66 12.11 5.91
N LYS A 152 -2.99 13.14 5.38
CA LYS A 152 -2.37 14.18 6.21
C LYS A 152 -3.41 14.87 7.10
N ALA A 153 -4.57 15.23 6.55
CA ALA A 153 -5.65 15.84 7.33
C ALA A 153 -6.13 14.93 8.46
N LEU A 154 -6.24 13.61 8.20
CA LEU A 154 -6.57 12.64 9.25
C LEU A 154 -5.52 12.56 10.35
N PHE A 155 -4.23 12.48 10.00
CA PHE A 155 -3.14 12.45 10.99
C PHE A 155 -3.04 13.76 11.79
N ASP A 156 -3.33 14.90 11.16
CA ASP A 156 -3.36 16.22 11.82
C ASP A 156 -4.62 16.42 12.69
N GLY A 157 -5.62 15.54 12.62
CA GLY A 157 -6.92 15.72 13.27
C GLY A 157 -7.83 16.77 12.60
N ASP A 158 -7.49 17.23 11.39
CA ASP A 158 -8.29 18.18 10.61
C ASP A 158 -9.43 17.46 9.86
N ILE A 159 -10.44 17.07 10.64
CA ILE A 159 -11.62 16.34 10.14
C ILE A 159 -12.40 17.18 9.11
N SER A 160 -12.41 18.51 9.25
CA SER A 160 -13.09 19.39 8.29
C SER A 160 -12.46 19.28 6.91
N LYS A 161 -11.13 19.36 6.82
CA LYS A 161 -10.41 19.22 5.56
C LYS A 161 -10.56 17.82 4.96
N ALA A 162 -10.47 16.77 5.78
CA ALA A 162 -10.68 15.39 5.31
C ALA A 162 -12.07 15.20 4.69
N LYS A 163 -13.12 15.73 5.36
CA LYS A 163 -14.51 15.70 4.85
C LYS A 163 -14.67 16.50 3.56
N ASN A 164 -14.07 17.68 3.47
CA ASN A 164 -14.12 18.51 2.27
C ASN A 164 -13.48 17.80 1.07
N ILE A 165 -12.32 17.16 1.24
CA ILE A 165 -11.68 16.38 0.18
C ILE A 165 -12.59 15.23 -0.29
N LYS A 166 -13.17 14.47 0.66
CA LYS A 166 -14.09 13.38 0.32
C LYS A 166 -15.35 13.87 -0.39
N LYS A 167 -15.89 15.02 0.02
CA LYS A 167 -17.04 15.67 -0.63
C LYS A 167 -16.72 16.07 -2.07
N SER A 168 -15.62 16.78 -2.32
CA SER A 168 -15.23 17.21 -3.66
C SER A 168 -15.01 16.03 -4.60
N LEU A 169 -14.34 14.96 -4.13
CA LEU A 169 -14.22 13.73 -4.93
C LEU A 169 -15.58 13.08 -5.24
N GLY A 170 -16.53 13.15 -4.31
CA GLY A 170 -17.91 12.73 -4.54
C GLY A 170 -18.61 13.55 -5.62
N GLU A 171 -18.45 14.88 -5.61
CA GLU A 171 -18.98 15.80 -6.61
C GLU A 171 -18.37 15.57 -8.01
N TYR A 172 -17.12 15.10 -8.06
CA TYR A 172 -16.44 14.70 -9.31
C TYR A 172 -16.82 13.29 -9.80
N GLY A 173 -17.76 12.60 -9.13
CA GLY A 173 -18.25 11.29 -9.56
C GLY A 173 -17.53 10.08 -8.94
N TYR A 174 -16.62 10.27 -7.99
CA TYR A 174 -15.83 9.18 -7.37
C TYR A 174 -16.40 8.66 -6.05
N LYS A 175 -17.67 8.95 -5.75
CA LYS A 175 -18.31 8.61 -4.46
C LYS A 175 -18.20 7.12 -4.12
N GLU A 176 -18.42 6.25 -5.10
CA GLU A 176 -18.34 4.79 -4.91
C GLU A 176 -16.88 4.33 -4.70
N THR A 177 -15.94 4.88 -5.45
CA THR A 177 -14.51 4.56 -5.36
C THR A 177 -13.93 4.85 -3.99
N ILE A 178 -14.37 5.93 -3.34
CA ILE A 178 -13.88 6.39 -2.04
C ILE A 178 -14.78 6.00 -0.87
N ALA A 179 -15.79 5.14 -1.09
CA ALA A 179 -16.76 4.77 -0.06
C ALA A 179 -16.09 4.26 1.22
N ASN A 180 -15.00 3.51 1.05
CA ASN A 180 -14.24 2.89 2.14
C ASN A 180 -13.16 3.80 2.76
N TRP A 181 -13.02 5.05 2.32
CA TRP A 181 -12.13 6.00 3.00
C TRP A 181 -12.71 6.34 4.38
N SER A 182 -11.83 6.46 5.38
CA SER A 182 -12.19 6.83 6.77
C SER A 182 -12.93 8.18 6.86
N LEU A 183 -13.43 8.55 8.05
CA LEU A 183 -14.23 9.77 8.25
C LEU A 183 -13.83 10.52 9.51
#